data_AF-A0A937TA16-F1
#
_entry.id   AF-A0A937TA16-F1
#
_cell.length_a   1.000
_cell.length_b   1.000
_cell.length_c   1.000
_cell.angle_alpha   90.00
_cell.angle_beta   90.00
_cell.angle_gamma   90.00
#
_symmetry.space_group_name_H-M   'P 1'
#
loop_
_entity.id
_entity.type
_entity.pdbx_description
1 polymer ?
#
loop_
_entity_poly.entity_id
_entity_poly.type
_entity_poly.pdbx_seq_one_letter_code
_entity_poly.pdbx_strand_id
1 'polypeptide(L)'
;MNTGVERQTEQIFLSLPREERKTIISHGAAFRLSHLRKRLFLAESKVRHLKEKYNVSLAQLDADGLADDAGYEMHEDYIMWHHWAAVADETQKDIASLEEITQQGLYLYPSLSQAR
;
A
#
# COMPACT_ATOMS: atom_id res chain seq x y z
N MET A 1 -9.00 -19.88 -5.36
CA MET A 1 -8.08 -19.72 -4.21
C MET A 1 -8.46 -20.73 -3.14
N ASN A 2 -7.48 -21.40 -2.55
CA ASN A 2 -7.66 -22.64 -1.78
C ASN A 2 -7.96 -22.33 -0.30
N THR A 3 -9.23 -22.06 0.00
CA THR A 3 -9.73 -21.66 1.33
C THR A 3 -9.45 -22.68 2.45
N GLY A 4 -9.02 -23.90 2.11
CA GLY A 4 -8.55 -24.90 3.07
C GLY A 4 -7.14 -24.62 3.61
N VAL A 5 -6.25 -24.08 2.77
CA VAL A 5 -4.86 -23.79 3.16
C VAL A 5 -4.80 -22.56 4.07
N GLU A 6 -5.55 -21.51 3.75
CA GLU A 6 -5.62 -20.28 4.55
C GLU A 6 -6.12 -20.55 5.97
N ARG A 7 -7.19 -21.35 6.12
CA ARG A 7 -7.72 -21.76 7.42
C ARG A 7 -6.72 -22.60 8.22
N GLN A 8 -5.96 -23.47 7.56
CA GLN A 8 -4.97 -24.30 8.22
C GLN A 8 -3.79 -23.44 8.74
N THR A 9 -3.33 -22.47 7.95
CA THR A 9 -2.29 -21.53 8.39
C THR A 9 -2.75 -20.70 9.58
N GLU A 10 -3.98 -20.19 9.57
CA GLU A 10 -4.54 -19.41 10.67
C GLU A 10 -4.64 -20.25 11.96
N GLN A 11 -5.12 -21.49 11.86
CA GLN A 11 -5.20 -22.39 13.02
C GLN A 11 -3.82 -22.69 13.63
N ILE A 12 -2.81 -22.94 12.79
CA ILE A 12 -1.43 -23.15 13.24
C ILE A 12 -0.87 -21.88 13.88
N PHE A 13 -1.11 -20.72 13.28
CA PHE A 13 -0.69 -19.45 13.86
C PHE A 13 -1.33 -19.20 15.23
N LEU A 14 -2.62 -19.49 15.37
CA LEU A 14 -3.36 -19.32 16.62
C LEU A 14 -2.91 -20.29 17.72
N SER A 15 -2.35 -21.45 17.38
CA SER A 15 -1.81 -22.40 18.37
C SER A 15 -0.45 -21.99 18.95
N LEU A 16 0.21 -21.00 18.36
CA LEU A 16 1.46 -20.45 18.88
C LEU A 16 1.25 -19.73 20.24
N PRO A 17 2.26 -19.70 21.11
CA PRO A 17 2.24 -18.89 22.32
C PRO A 17 1.90 -17.43 22.01
N ARG A 18 1.20 -16.76 22.93
CA ARG A 18 0.73 -15.38 22.73
C ARG A 18 1.85 -14.42 22.36
N GLU A 19 3.00 -14.52 23.01
CA GLU A 19 4.15 -13.65 22.74
C GLU A 19 4.75 -13.90 21.36
N GLU A 20 4.80 -15.16 20.90
CA GLU A 20 5.27 -15.50 19.56
C GLU A 20 4.33 -14.91 18.49
N ARG A 21 3.01 -15.01 18.71
CA ARG A 21 2.02 -14.39 17.81
C ARG A 21 2.20 -12.88 17.72
N LYS A 22 2.41 -12.19 18.84
CA LYS A 22 2.66 -10.74 18.85
C LYS A 22 3.93 -10.40 18.07
N THR A 23 5.02 -11.12 18.29
CA THR A 23 6.29 -10.91 17.57
C THR A 23 6.12 -11.06 16.07
N ILE A 24 5.44 -12.12 15.63
CA ILE A 24 5.16 -12.37 14.21
C ILE A 24 4.27 -11.27 13.63
N ILE A 25 3.21 -10.85 14.34
CA ILE A 25 2.33 -9.75 13.89
C ILE A 25 3.13 -8.46 13.74
N SER A 26 3.95 -8.09 14.74
CA SER A 26 4.75 -6.88 14.70
C SER A 26 5.76 -6.87 13.55
N HIS A 27 6.51 -7.96 13.37
CA HIS A 27 7.47 -8.09 12.27
C HIS A 27 6.78 -8.13 10.89
N GLY A 28 5.70 -8.90 10.77
CA GLY A 28 4.91 -9.01 9.55
C GLY A 28 4.29 -7.68 9.16
N ALA A 29 3.74 -6.93 10.13
CA ALA A 29 3.18 -5.60 9.91
C ALA A 29 4.25 -4.60 9.47
N ALA A 30 5.43 -4.59 10.11
CA ALA A 30 6.54 -3.73 9.71
C ALA A 30 7.03 -4.03 8.28
N PHE A 31 7.18 -5.31 7.93
CA PHE A 31 7.56 -5.72 6.57
C PHE A 31 6.50 -5.33 5.54
N ARG A 32 5.22 -5.59 5.84
CA ARG A 32 4.10 -5.26 4.94
C ARG A 32 3.98 -3.75 4.74
N LEU A 33 4.12 -2.94 5.79
CA LEU A 33 4.12 -1.48 5.69
C LEU A 33 5.27 -0.97 4.81
N SER A 34 6.48 -1.53 4.97
CA SER A 34 7.62 -1.17 4.12
C SER A 34 7.32 -1.44 2.64
N HIS A 35 6.75 -2.61 2.32
CA HIS A 35 6.33 -2.94 0.96
C HIS A 35 5.25 -1.98 0.42
N LEU A 36 4.19 -1.71 1.20
CA LEU A 36 3.12 -0.82 0.80
C LEU A 36 3.60 0.61 0.57
N ARG A 37 4.49 1.13 1.43
CA ARG A 37 5.08 2.48 1.26
C ARG A 37 5.87 2.59 -0.04
N LYS A 38 6.61 1.54 -0.44
CA LYS A 38 7.29 1.49 -1.75
C LYS A 38 6.29 1.50 -2.91
N ARG A 39 5.20 0.74 -2.79
CA ARG A 39 4.14 0.70 -3.80
C ARG A 39 3.43 2.05 -3.94
N LEU A 40 3.12 2.71 -2.82
CA LEU A 40 2.52 4.05 -2.80
C LEU A 40 3.46 5.06 -3.47
N PHE A 41 4.74 5.08 -3.08
CA PHE A 41 5.74 5.95 -3.68
C PHE A 41 5.81 5.80 -5.21
N LEU A 42 5.80 4.56 -5.71
CA LEU A 42 5.78 4.30 -7.16
C LEU A 42 4.51 4.85 -7.81
N ALA A 43 3.34 4.56 -7.24
CA ALA A 43 2.06 4.99 -7.79
C ALA A 43 1.94 6.52 -7.82
N GLU A 44 2.27 7.21 -6.73
CA GLU A 44 2.30 8.67 -6.65
C GLU A 44 3.29 9.28 -7.64
N SER A 45 4.46 8.64 -7.82
CA SER A 45 5.45 9.10 -8.79
C SER A 45 4.95 8.96 -10.23
N LYS A 46 4.19 7.90 -10.54
CA LYS A 46 3.57 7.72 -11.86
C LYS A 46 2.45 8.74 -12.12
N VAL A 47 1.58 8.97 -11.13
CA VAL A 47 0.53 10.02 -11.20
C VAL A 47 1.17 11.40 -11.41
N ARG A 48 2.24 11.72 -10.67
CA ARG A 48 2.95 13.00 -10.81
C ARG A 48 3.60 13.14 -12.17
N HIS A 49 4.26 12.10 -12.66
CA HIS A 49 4.89 12.11 -13.98
C HIS A 49 3.87 12.41 -15.10
N LEU A 50 2.69 11.79 -15.06
CA LEU A 50 1.62 12.04 -16.03
C LEU A 50 1.07 13.48 -15.91
N LYS A 51 0.89 13.96 -14.68
CA LYS A 51 0.53 15.36 -14.40
C LYS A 51 1.52 16.35 -15.02
N GLU A 52 2.81 16.08 -14.88
CA GLU A 52 3.88 16.91 -15.44
C GLU A 52 3.95 16.81 -16.96
N LYS A 53 3.82 15.59 -17.51
CA LYS A 53 3.87 15.33 -18.96
C LYS A 53 2.79 16.09 -19.73
N TYR A 54 1.56 16.10 -19.21
CA TYR A 54 0.41 16.71 -19.88
C TYR A 54 0.05 18.09 -19.33
N ASN A 55 0.73 18.56 -18.28
CA ASN A 55 0.49 19.83 -17.60
C ASN A 55 -1.00 20.06 -17.23
N VAL A 56 -1.66 18.98 -16.82
CA VAL A 56 -3.10 18.96 -16.49
C VAL A 56 -3.32 18.01 -15.32
N SER A 57 -4.41 18.15 -14.57
CA SER A 57 -4.77 17.17 -13.54
C SER A 57 -5.69 16.09 -14.10
N LEU A 58 -5.65 14.88 -13.53
CA LEU A 58 -6.58 13.81 -13.91
C LEU A 58 -8.05 14.24 -13.75
N ALA A 59 -8.38 14.92 -12.64
CA ALA A 59 -9.73 15.44 -12.40
C ALA A 59 -10.19 16.44 -13.48
N GLN A 60 -9.26 17.22 -14.04
CA GLN A 60 -9.57 18.11 -15.15
C GLN A 60 -9.78 17.32 -16.45
N LEU A 61 -8.95 16.31 -16.74
CA LEU A 61 -9.19 15.42 -17.88
C LEU A 61 -10.51 14.66 -17.77
N ASP A 62 -10.92 14.25 -16.56
CA ASP A 62 -12.20 13.59 -16.32
C ASP A 62 -13.40 14.51 -16.59
N ALA A 63 -13.23 15.82 -16.36
CA ALA A 63 -14.27 16.82 -16.56
C ALA A 63 -14.34 17.30 -18.03
N ASP A 64 -13.18 17.57 -18.63
CA ASP A 64 -13.06 18.16 -19.96
C ASP A 64 -13.09 17.09 -21.07
N GLY A 65 -12.77 15.84 -20.73
CA GLY A 65 -12.51 14.78 -21.68
C GLY A 65 -11.11 14.88 -22.29
N LEU A 66 -10.74 13.87 -23.08
CA LEU A 66 -9.55 13.96 -23.92
C LEU A 66 -9.85 14.84 -25.13
N ALA A 67 -8.85 15.57 -25.62
CA ALA A 67 -8.99 16.37 -26.83
C ALA A 67 -9.35 15.51 -28.04
N ASP A 68 -10.09 16.07 -29.00
CA ASP A 68 -10.52 15.35 -30.21
C ASP A 68 -9.34 14.86 -31.08
N ASP A 69 -8.18 15.53 -30.98
CA ASP A 69 -6.94 15.18 -31.66
C ASP A 69 -5.96 14.40 -30.76
N ALA A 70 -6.42 13.88 -29.61
CA ALA A 70 -5.60 13.07 -28.72
C ALA A 70 -5.07 11.83 -29.46
N GLY A 71 -3.75 11.70 -29.46
CA GLY A 71 -3.09 10.52 -30.02
C GLY A 71 -3.28 9.28 -29.15
N TYR A 72 -3.04 8.11 -29.73
CA TYR A 72 -3.10 6.81 -29.05
C TYR A 72 -2.34 6.79 -27.71
N GLU A 73 -1.16 7.41 -27.65
CA GLU A 73 -0.36 7.51 -26.42
C GLU A 73 -1.10 8.22 -25.28
N MET A 74 -1.83 9.31 -25.57
CA MET A 74 -2.60 10.02 -24.55
C MET A 74 -3.78 9.20 -24.03
N HIS A 75 -4.41 8.39 -24.90
CA HIS A 75 -5.47 7.48 -24.48
C HIS A 75 -4.95 6.40 -23.52
N GLU A 76 -3.82 5.76 -23.86
CA GLU A 76 -3.20 4.75 -23.00
C GLU A 76 -2.73 5.37 -21.68
N ASP A 77 -2.10 6.55 -21.74
CA ASP A 77 -1.65 7.25 -20.55
C ASP A 77 -2.81 7.69 -19.65
N TYR A 78 -3.95 8.07 -20.21
CA TYR A 78 -5.17 8.38 -19.44
C TYR A 78 -5.69 7.15 -18.68
N ILE A 79 -5.74 5.98 -19.33
CA ILE A 79 -6.12 4.72 -18.68
C ILE A 79 -5.12 4.38 -17.57
N MET A 80 -3.83 4.49 -17.86
CA MET A 80 -2.78 4.22 -16.89
C MET A 80 -2.80 5.22 -15.72
N TRP A 81 -3.19 6.48 -15.95
CA TRP A 81 -3.32 7.48 -14.90
C TRP A 81 -4.37 7.08 -13.88
N HIS A 82 -5.55 6.67 -14.35
CA HIS A 82 -6.63 6.15 -13.50
C HIS A 82 -6.17 4.93 -12.71
N HIS A 83 -5.47 4.00 -13.36
CA HIS A 83 -4.90 2.84 -12.69
C HIS A 83 -3.96 3.25 -11.54
N TRP A 84 -2.99 4.13 -11.79
CA TRP A 84 -2.03 4.54 -10.77
C TRP A 84 -2.66 5.38 -9.65
N ALA A 85 -3.66 6.20 -9.97
CA ALA A 85 -4.43 6.94 -8.96
C ALA A 85 -5.20 6.00 -8.04
N ALA A 86 -5.87 4.98 -8.59
CA ALA A 86 -6.55 3.95 -7.81
C ALA A 86 -5.56 3.15 -6.94
N VAL A 87 -4.42 2.73 -7.50
CA VAL A 87 -3.38 2.03 -6.74
C VAL A 87 -2.85 2.88 -5.58
N ALA A 88 -2.67 4.19 -5.77
CA ALA A 88 -2.24 5.09 -4.70
C ALA A 88 -3.29 5.17 -3.58
N ASP A 89 -4.57 5.39 -3.92
CA ASP A 89 -5.66 5.49 -2.95
C ASP A 89 -5.86 4.17 -2.17
N GLU A 90 -5.91 3.03 -2.86
CA GLU A 90 -6.01 1.71 -2.22
C GLU A 90 -4.81 1.43 -1.31
N THR A 91 -3.59 1.70 -1.77
CA THR A 91 -2.38 1.45 -0.98
C THR A 91 -2.34 2.35 0.25
N GLN A 92 -2.83 3.59 0.16
CA GLN A 92 -2.91 4.50 1.30
C GLN A 92 -3.89 4.00 2.37
N LYS A 93 -5.05 3.45 1.96
CA LYS A 93 -6.00 2.81 2.89
C LYS A 93 -5.42 1.56 3.57
N ASP A 94 -4.68 0.74 2.82
CA ASP A 94 -3.98 -0.42 3.36
C ASP A 94 -2.92 -0.01 4.40
N ILE A 95 -2.15 1.06 4.12
CA ILE A 95 -1.16 1.60 5.06
C ILE A 95 -1.85 2.06 6.35
N ALA A 96 -2.90 2.89 6.24
CA ALA A 96 -3.63 3.41 7.39
C ALA A 96 -4.17 2.28 8.30
N SER A 97 -4.66 1.20 7.70
CA SER A 97 -5.19 0.03 8.42
C SER A 97 -4.11 -0.75 9.19
N LEU A 98 -2.85 -0.71 8.74
CA LEU A 98 -1.73 -1.42 9.38
C LEU A 98 -0.92 -0.54 10.33
N GLU A 99 -0.96 0.77 10.17
CA GLU A 99 -0.25 1.70 11.06
C GLU A 99 -0.74 1.58 12.51
N GLU A 100 -2.04 1.37 12.72
CA GLU A 100 -2.63 1.10 14.05
C GLU A 100 -2.00 -0.13 14.73
N ILE A 101 -1.79 -1.21 13.98
CA ILE A 101 -1.14 -2.44 14.49
C ILE A 101 0.31 -2.17 14.87
N THR A 102 1.04 -1.42 14.05
CA THR A 102 2.45 -1.12 14.35
C THR A 102 2.63 -0.13 15.49
N GLN A 103 1.72 0.84 15.67
CA GLN A 103 1.75 1.74 16.82
C GLN A 103 1.56 0.96 18.12
N GLN A 104 0.74 -0.09 18.14
CA GLN A 104 0.55 -0.91 19.33
C GLN A 104 1.65 -1.97 19.52
N GLY A 105 2.22 -2.50 18.43
CA GLY A 105 3.26 -3.53 18.46
C GLY A 105 4.68 -3.02 18.71
N LEU A 106 5.02 -1.81 18.24
CA LEU A 106 6.37 -1.22 18.39
C LEU A 106 6.61 -0.59 19.78
N TYR A 107 5.55 -0.19 20.49
CA TYR A 107 5.67 0.34 21.86
C TYR A 107 5.94 -0.73 22.93
N LEU A 108 5.85 -2.02 22.58
CA LEU A 108 6.05 -3.14 23.52
C LEU A 108 7.46 -3.74 23.50
N TYR A 109 8.39 -3.18 22.72
CA TYR A 109 9.82 -3.41 22.91
C TYR A 109 10.46 -2.15 23.53
N PRO A 110 10.35 -1.93 24.87
CA PRO A 110 11.31 -1.10 25.54
C PRO A 110 12.69 -1.73 25.35
N SER A 111 13.60 -0.91 24.83
CA SER A 111 15.05 -1.05 24.91
C SER A 111 15.55 -2.17 25.84
N LEU A 112 16.10 -3.25 25.26
CA LEU A 112 17.08 -4.10 25.95
C LEU A 112 18.43 -3.37 26.08
N SER A 113 18.39 -2.15 26.62
CA SER A 113 19.55 -1.38 27.04
C SER A 113 19.32 -0.98 28.49
N GLN A 114 19.70 -1.89 29.38
CA GLN A 114 20.49 -1.60 30.57
C GLN A 114 20.74 -2.92 31.30
N ALA A 115 21.84 -3.59 30.93
CA ALA A 115 22.58 -4.45 31.84
C ALA A 115 24.01 -3.89 31.87
N ARG A 116 24.31 -3.14 32.91
CA ARG A 116 25.67 -2.75 33.30
C ARG A 116 25.85 -3.17 34.75
#